data_AF-A0A3C0N5R6-F1
#
_entry.id   AF-A0A3C0N5R6-F1
#
_cell.length_a   1.000
_cell.length_b   1.000
_cell.length_c   1.000
_cell.angle_alpha   90.00
_cell.angle_beta   90.00
_cell.angle_gamma   90.00
#
_symmetry.space_group_name_H-M   'P 1'
#
loop_
_entity.id
_entity.type
_entity.pdbx_description
1 polymer ?
#
loop_
_entity_poly.entity_id
_entity_poly.type
_entity_poly.pdbx_seq_one_letter_code
_entity_poly.pdbx_strand_id
1 'polypeptide(L)'
;MLPSLKPIPAPSPEVAANVAPSSDTSSATPLPALSPSPSARVAAKPNTNTLFDNIPQVAEARDFLQKRWKPPSNLSQNLEYYVFLNTDGTIQRIQPLNTAAVENLDRSNLPMPGDPFVSPVQGEGNPKIRVVFNQDGKVQTFLEK
;
A
#
# COMPACT_ATOMS: atom_id res chain seq x y z
N MET A 1 27.44 -22.78 35.66
CA MET A 1 27.06 -21.67 34.76
C MET A 1 25.55 -21.60 34.69
N LEU A 2 24.93 -20.70 35.47
CA LEU A 2 23.58 -20.15 35.28
C LEU A 2 23.47 -18.91 36.20
N PRO A 3 23.25 -17.68 35.70
CA PRO A 3 23.15 -16.48 36.54
C PRO A 3 21.72 -16.29 37.09
N SER A 4 21.60 -15.95 38.37
CA SER A 4 20.33 -15.59 39.04
C SER A 4 19.95 -14.12 38.81
N LEU A 5 18.68 -13.88 38.48
CA LEU A 5 18.08 -12.55 38.26
C LEU A 5 17.83 -11.81 39.59
N LYS A 6 18.13 -10.51 39.63
CA LYS A 6 17.92 -9.63 40.79
C LYS A 6 16.50 -8.99 40.76
N PRO A 7 15.82 -8.82 41.91
CA PRO A 7 14.50 -8.17 42.00
C PRO A 7 14.55 -6.64 41.79
N ILE A 8 13.45 -6.06 41.28
CA ILE A 8 13.24 -4.62 41.07
C ILE A 8 12.69 -3.96 42.37
N PRO A 9 13.11 -2.76 42.77
CA PRO A 9 12.58 -2.04 43.94
C PRO A 9 11.27 -1.29 43.64
N ALA A 10 10.34 -1.28 44.60
CA ALA A 10 9.13 -0.44 44.61
C ALA A 10 9.42 0.98 45.15
N PRO A 11 8.67 2.02 44.73
CA PRO A 11 8.85 3.38 45.24
C PRO A 11 8.07 3.66 46.54
N SER A 12 8.76 4.20 47.56
CA SER A 12 8.18 4.79 48.78
C SER A 12 7.59 6.19 48.53
N PRO A 13 6.50 6.59 49.24
CA PRO A 13 6.01 7.96 49.26
C PRO A 13 6.42 8.67 50.56
N GLU A 14 7.14 9.79 50.51
CA GLU A 14 7.43 10.62 51.70
C GLU A 14 7.25 12.13 51.44
N VAL A 15 6.17 12.64 52.04
CA VAL A 15 5.78 14.00 52.50
C VAL A 15 6.32 15.31 51.89
N ALA A 16 5.37 16.08 51.36
CA ALA A 16 4.93 17.43 51.74
C ALA A 16 5.88 18.42 52.48
N ALA A 17 6.07 19.60 51.87
CA ALA A 17 5.93 20.95 52.48
C ALA A 17 6.21 22.02 51.40
N ASN A 18 5.20 22.70 50.85
CA ASN A 18 4.71 24.02 51.28
C ASN A 18 5.73 25.18 51.21
N VAL A 19 5.63 26.02 50.16
CA VAL A 19 5.83 27.49 50.25
C VAL A 19 5.01 28.17 49.12
N ALA A 20 4.04 29.01 49.47
CA ALA A 20 3.51 30.07 48.62
C ALA A 20 4.16 31.41 49.06
N PRO A 21 4.34 32.42 48.18
CA PRO A 21 3.28 33.42 48.04
C PRO A 21 3.10 34.02 46.62
N SER A 22 2.03 34.81 46.51
CA SER A 22 1.37 35.40 45.36
C SER A 22 2.20 36.33 44.46
N SER A 23 1.80 36.42 43.19
CA SER A 23 2.01 37.61 42.35
C SER A 23 0.79 37.85 41.44
N ASP A 24 0.06 38.91 41.76
CA ASP A 24 -0.93 39.61 40.94
C ASP A 24 -0.28 40.18 39.66
N THR A 25 -1.06 40.29 38.58
CA THR A 25 -1.07 41.38 37.57
C THR A 25 -1.39 40.85 36.16
N SER A 26 -2.51 41.30 35.62
CA SER A 26 -2.94 41.12 34.23
C SER A 26 -2.13 41.98 33.25
N SER A 27 -1.89 41.48 32.03
CA SER A 27 -2.25 42.13 30.74
C SER A 27 -1.27 41.78 29.60
N ALA A 28 -1.84 41.12 28.59
CA ALA A 28 -1.69 41.33 27.15
C ALA A 28 -0.38 41.88 26.57
N THR A 29 0.25 41.12 25.66
CA THR A 29 0.78 41.59 24.35
C THR A 29 1.18 40.38 23.48
N PRO A 30 1.28 40.52 22.14
CA PRO A 30 0.94 39.49 21.16
C PRO A 30 2.13 38.63 20.75
N LEU A 31 1.87 37.35 20.45
CA LEU A 31 2.86 36.42 19.90
C LEU A 31 3.19 36.76 18.42
N PRO A 32 4.46 37.05 18.07
CA PRO A 32 4.92 37.11 16.70
C PRO A 32 5.40 35.73 16.21
N ALA A 33 4.89 35.34 15.04
CA ALA A 33 5.47 34.42 14.05
C ALA A 33 5.94 33.04 14.54
N LEU A 34 5.05 32.03 14.42
CA LEU A 34 5.50 30.65 14.22
C LEU A 34 6.12 30.53 12.82
N SER A 35 7.41 30.22 12.82
CA SER A 35 8.20 29.79 11.68
C SER A 35 7.47 28.73 10.83
N PRO A 36 7.55 28.79 9.49
CA PRO A 36 7.00 27.75 8.64
C PRO A 36 7.84 26.48 8.82
N SER A 37 7.29 25.49 9.52
CA SER A 37 7.78 24.12 9.42
C SER A 37 7.59 23.66 7.97
N PRO A 38 8.62 23.16 7.27
CA PRO A 38 8.43 22.52 5.98
C PRO A 38 7.74 21.18 6.23
N SER A 39 6.41 21.23 6.39
CA SER A 39 5.55 20.06 6.33
C SER A 39 5.93 19.31 5.07
N ALA A 40 6.33 18.07 5.29
CA ALA A 40 6.77 17.12 4.29
C ALA A 40 5.99 17.32 2.99
N ARG A 41 6.72 17.48 1.89
CA ARG A 41 6.18 17.38 0.54
C ARG A 41 5.50 16.02 0.45
N VAL A 42 4.19 15.98 0.70
CA VAL A 42 3.35 14.87 0.32
C VAL A 42 3.51 14.82 -1.19
N ALA A 43 4.28 13.84 -1.65
CA ALA A 43 4.34 13.51 -3.05
C ALA A 43 2.90 13.15 -3.44
N ALA A 44 2.18 14.13 -3.98
CA ALA A 44 0.93 13.89 -4.66
C ALA A 44 1.28 12.92 -5.79
N LYS A 45 0.99 11.64 -5.56
CA LYS A 45 0.96 10.66 -6.64
C LYS A 45 0.07 11.26 -7.72
N PRO A 46 0.48 11.22 -9.01
CA PRO A 46 -0.37 11.71 -10.06
C PRO A 46 -1.69 10.94 -9.99
N ASN A 47 -2.77 11.66 -9.68
CA ASN A 47 -4.14 11.16 -9.81
C ASN A 47 -4.40 10.96 -11.30
N THR A 48 -3.91 9.85 -11.85
CA THR A 48 -4.39 9.33 -13.12
C THR A 48 -5.75 8.70 -12.83
N ASN A 49 -6.77 9.56 -12.67
CA ASN A 49 -8.16 9.15 -12.53
C ASN A 49 -8.62 8.65 -13.90
N THR A 50 -8.37 7.37 -14.14
CA THR A 50 -8.86 6.65 -15.30
C THR A 50 -10.28 6.21 -15.00
N LEU A 51 -11.18 6.23 -15.99
CA LEU A 51 -12.58 5.78 -15.82
C LEU A 51 -12.72 4.33 -15.31
N PHE A 52 -11.61 3.57 -15.25
CA PHE A 52 -11.48 2.25 -14.65
C PHE A 52 -11.37 2.25 -13.11
N ASP A 53 -11.13 3.42 -12.48
CA ASP A 53 -11.00 3.60 -11.02
C ASP A 53 -12.35 3.51 -10.27
N ASN A 54 -13.46 3.25 -10.96
CA ASN A 54 -14.76 2.97 -10.33
C ASN A 54 -14.94 1.51 -9.90
N ILE A 55 -13.97 0.63 -10.19
CA ILE A 55 -13.95 -0.75 -9.72
C ILE A 55 -12.70 -0.92 -8.84
N PRO A 56 -12.86 -1.04 -7.50
CA PRO A 56 -11.72 -1.03 -6.59
C PRO A 56 -10.69 -2.10 -6.93
N GLN A 57 -11.13 -3.28 -7.37
CA GLN A 57 -10.26 -4.41 -7.68
C GLN A 57 -9.33 -4.14 -8.88
N VAL A 58 -9.79 -3.38 -9.88
CA VAL A 58 -8.96 -3.05 -11.04
C VAL A 58 -7.81 -2.13 -10.62
N ALA A 59 -8.12 -1.11 -9.82
CA ALA A 59 -7.15 -0.17 -9.30
C ALA A 59 -6.17 -0.85 -8.32
N GLU A 60 -6.67 -1.71 -7.42
CA GLU A 60 -5.86 -2.49 -6.48
C GLU A 60 -4.89 -3.43 -7.21
N ALA A 61 -5.38 -4.17 -8.21
CA ALA A 61 -4.54 -5.04 -9.03
C ALA A 61 -3.43 -4.26 -9.73
N ARG A 62 -3.76 -3.10 -10.31
CA ARG A 62 -2.78 -2.20 -10.94
C ARG A 62 -1.72 -1.78 -9.94
N ASP A 63 -2.14 -1.27 -8.79
CA ASP A 63 -1.23 -0.76 -7.76
C ASP A 63 -0.34 -1.86 -7.17
N PHE A 64 -0.88 -3.06 -6.99
CA PHE A 64 -0.13 -4.22 -6.49
C PHE A 64 0.97 -4.62 -7.47
N LEU A 65 0.62 -4.72 -8.76
CA LEU A 65 1.53 -5.17 -9.82
C LEU A 65 2.53 -4.09 -10.22
N GLN A 66 2.10 -2.84 -10.30
CA GLN A 66 2.96 -1.70 -10.66
C GLN A 66 4.15 -1.55 -9.70
N LYS A 67 3.98 -1.91 -8.42
CA LYS A 67 5.05 -1.89 -7.42
C LYS A 67 6.09 -3.02 -7.60
N ARG A 68 5.70 -4.12 -8.24
CA ARG A 68 6.51 -5.34 -8.38
C ARG A 68 7.04 -5.54 -9.80
N TRP A 69 6.37 -4.98 -10.79
CA TRP A 69 6.75 -5.11 -12.18
C TRP A 69 8.09 -4.42 -12.44
N LYS A 70 9.04 -5.21 -12.91
CA LYS A 70 10.31 -4.74 -13.45
C LYS A 70 10.43 -5.31 -14.87
N PRO A 71 10.27 -4.48 -15.91
CA PRO A 71 10.28 -4.98 -17.27
C PRO A 71 11.65 -5.58 -17.60
N PRO A 72 11.68 -6.78 -18.21
CA PRO A 72 12.89 -7.31 -18.81
C PRO A 72 13.48 -6.36 -19.85
N SER A 73 14.81 -6.22 -19.89
CA SER A 73 15.48 -5.47 -20.96
C SER A 73 15.27 -6.08 -22.34
N ASN A 74 14.95 -7.38 -22.40
CA ASN A 74 14.69 -8.15 -23.62
C ASN A 74 13.19 -8.33 -23.91
N LEU A 75 12.31 -7.49 -23.35
CA LEU A 75 10.88 -7.63 -23.56
C LEU A 75 10.50 -7.20 -24.99
N SER A 76 10.28 -8.15 -25.89
CA SER A 76 9.95 -7.87 -27.31
C SER A 76 8.52 -7.39 -27.55
N GLN A 77 7.60 -7.68 -26.63
CA GLN A 77 6.19 -7.27 -26.70
C GLN A 77 5.61 -7.13 -25.28
N ASN A 78 4.54 -6.36 -25.12
CA ASN A 78 3.84 -6.25 -23.84
C ASN A 78 3.34 -7.62 -23.36
N LEU A 79 3.31 -7.85 -22.04
CA LEU A 79 2.78 -9.09 -21.49
C LEU A 79 1.31 -8.92 -21.17
N GLU A 80 0.49 -9.80 -21.71
CA GLU A 80 -0.94 -9.76 -21.51
C GLU A 80 -1.44 -11.02 -20.83
N TYR A 81 -2.22 -10.84 -19.76
CA TYR A 81 -2.76 -11.93 -18.97
C TYR A 81 -4.25 -11.69 -18.68
N TYR A 82 -5.05 -12.76 -18.70
CA TYR A 82 -6.31 -12.77 -17.97
C TYR A 82 -6.07 -13.38 -16.59
N VAL A 83 -6.41 -12.63 -15.56
CA VAL A 83 -6.41 -13.07 -14.17
C VAL A 83 -7.85 -13.27 -13.75
N PHE A 84 -8.20 -14.51 -13.45
CA PHE A 84 -9.52 -14.88 -12.94
C PHE A 84 -9.45 -14.87 -11.43
N LEU A 85 -10.42 -14.23 -10.79
CA LEU A 85 -10.45 -14.12 -9.33
C LEU A 85 -11.65 -14.88 -8.76
N ASN A 86 -11.49 -15.33 -7.53
CA ASN A 86 -12.59 -15.77 -6.70
C ASN A 86 -13.29 -14.56 -6.06
N THR A 87 -14.47 -14.78 -5.49
CA THR A 87 -15.27 -13.72 -4.82
C THR A 87 -14.56 -13.14 -3.59
N ASP A 88 -13.65 -13.89 -2.97
CA ASP A 88 -12.83 -13.45 -1.83
C ASP A 88 -11.63 -12.57 -2.24
N GLY A 89 -11.39 -12.37 -3.54
CA GLY A 89 -10.28 -11.56 -4.06
C GLY A 89 -8.96 -12.33 -4.25
N THR A 90 -8.97 -13.66 -4.07
CA THR A 90 -7.83 -14.53 -4.40
C THR A 90 -7.76 -14.86 -5.89
N ILE A 91 -6.57 -15.18 -6.39
CA ILE A 91 -6.41 -15.63 -7.78
C ILE A 91 -6.95 -17.05 -7.92
N GLN A 92 -7.90 -17.24 -8.83
CA GLN A 92 -8.36 -18.56 -9.22
C GLN A 92 -7.41 -19.18 -10.25
N ARG A 93 -7.06 -18.42 -11.29
CA ARG A 93 -6.14 -18.85 -12.35
C ARG A 93 -5.60 -17.66 -13.13
N ILE A 94 -4.46 -17.87 -13.80
CA ILE A 94 -3.84 -16.91 -14.69
C ILE A 94 -3.74 -17.55 -16.08
N GLN A 95 -4.16 -16.82 -17.10
CA GLN A 95 -4.09 -17.25 -18.50
C GLN A 95 -3.28 -16.24 -19.31
N PRO A 96 -2.07 -16.60 -19.78
CA PRO A 96 -1.31 -15.78 -20.72
C PRO A 96 -2.07 -15.61 -22.05
N LEU A 97 -1.98 -14.43 -22.65
CA LEU A 97 -2.67 -14.09 -23.90
C LEU A 97 -1.74 -14.06 -25.12
N ASN A 98 -0.44 -13.92 -24.91
CA ASN A 98 0.55 -13.93 -25.97
C ASN A 98 1.81 -14.72 -25.57
N THR A 99 2.66 -15.02 -26.55
CA THR A 99 3.85 -15.85 -26.35
C THR A 99 4.81 -15.24 -25.33
N ALA A 100 5.03 -13.93 -25.34
CA ALA A 100 5.89 -13.30 -24.33
C ALA A 100 5.33 -13.43 -22.92
N ALA A 101 4.00 -13.42 -22.74
CA ALA A 101 3.39 -13.62 -21.44
C ALA A 101 3.62 -15.05 -20.93
N VAL A 102 3.61 -16.04 -21.83
CA VAL A 102 3.98 -17.43 -21.49
C VAL A 102 5.44 -17.48 -21.04
N GLU A 103 6.35 -16.91 -21.83
CA GLU A 103 7.80 -16.93 -21.56
C GLU A 103 8.22 -16.12 -20.32
N ASN A 104 7.42 -15.12 -19.93
CA ASN A 104 7.72 -14.23 -18.80
C ASN A 104 6.72 -14.35 -17.65
N LEU A 105 5.91 -15.42 -17.59
CA LEU A 105 4.94 -15.64 -16.51
C LEU A 105 5.63 -15.59 -15.14
N ASP A 106 6.72 -16.35 -14.98
CA ASP A 106 7.50 -16.39 -13.73
C ASP A 106 8.19 -15.05 -13.41
N ARG A 107 8.40 -14.19 -14.42
CA ARG A 107 9.07 -12.89 -14.29
C ARG A 107 8.10 -11.72 -14.06
N SER A 108 6.81 -11.93 -14.35
CA SER A 108 5.75 -10.94 -14.16
C SER A 108 5.47 -10.62 -12.68
N ASN A 109 5.98 -11.44 -11.76
CA ASN A 109 5.70 -11.35 -10.32
C ASN A 109 4.19 -11.34 -10.01
N LEU A 110 3.41 -12.04 -10.85
CA LEU A 110 2.02 -12.32 -10.56
C LEU A 110 1.92 -13.26 -9.34
N PRO A 111 0.95 -13.06 -8.44
CA PRO A 111 0.70 -14.00 -7.35
C PRO A 111 0.30 -15.38 -7.87
N MET A 112 0.47 -16.41 -7.06
CA MET A 112 0.05 -17.76 -7.46
C MET A 112 -1.47 -17.92 -7.34
N PRO A 113 -2.06 -18.88 -8.08
CA PRO A 113 -3.42 -19.32 -7.81
C PRO A 113 -3.60 -19.71 -6.33
N GLY A 114 -4.60 -19.15 -5.66
CA GLY A 114 -4.87 -19.27 -4.23
C GLY A 114 -4.37 -18.09 -3.39
N ASP A 115 -3.45 -17.28 -3.92
CA ASP A 115 -2.92 -16.13 -3.18
C ASP A 115 -3.89 -14.95 -3.17
N PRO A 116 -3.90 -14.15 -2.08
CA PRO A 116 -4.64 -12.90 -2.04
C PRO A 116 -4.04 -11.90 -3.03
N PHE A 117 -4.90 -11.29 -3.85
CA PHE A 117 -4.46 -10.35 -4.87
C PHE A 117 -5.13 -8.98 -4.76
N VAL A 118 -6.45 -8.96 -4.54
CA VAL A 118 -7.26 -7.75 -4.40
C VAL A 118 -8.25 -7.91 -3.26
N SER A 119 -8.96 -6.84 -2.93
CA SER A 119 -10.07 -6.93 -1.98
C SER A 119 -11.21 -7.81 -2.54
N PRO A 120 -12.03 -8.42 -1.67
CA PRO A 120 -13.20 -9.20 -2.08
C PRO A 120 -14.09 -8.46 -3.06
N VAL A 121 -14.67 -9.21 -3.99
CA VAL A 121 -15.51 -8.66 -5.07
C VAL A 121 -16.96 -8.71 -4.63
N GLN A 122 -17.60 -7.55 -4.62
CA GLN A 122 -19.02 -7.43 -4.31
C GLN A 122 -19.83 -7.68 -5.58
N GLY A 123 -20.54 -8.81 -5.62
CA GLY A 123 -21.38 -9.21 -6.75
C GLY A 123 -21.44 -10.73 -6.91
N GLU A 124 -22.26 -11.19 -7.85
CA GLU A 124 -22.31 -12.60 -8.24
C GLU A 124 -21.33 -12.86 -9.40
N GLY A 125 -20.53 -13.92 -9.28
CA GLY A 125 -19.63 -14.39 -10.33
C GLY A 125 -18.15 -14.21 -10.02
N ASN A 126 -17.32 -14.81 -10.89
CA ASN A 126 -15.86 -14.75 -10.82
C ASN A 126 -15.37 -13.65 -11.76
N PRO A 127 -14.90 -12.50 -11.27
CA PRO A 127 -14.45 -11.43 -12.15
C PRO A 127 -13.16 -11.83 -12.87
N LYS A 128 -13.03 -11.31 -14.08
CA LYS A 128 -11.89 -11.54 -14.96
C LYS A 128 -11.22 -10.18 -15.18
N ILE A 129 -9.94 -10.08 -14.82
CA ILE A 129 -9.16 -8.86 -15.01
C ILE A 129 -8.15 -9.11 -16.12
N ARG A 130 -8.15 -8.29 -17.16
CA ARG A 130 -7.05 -8.24 -18.12
C ARG A 130 -5.93 -7.38 -17.55
N VAL A 131 -4.73 -7.91 -17.51
CA VAL A 131 -3.53 -7.23 -17.05
C VAL A 131 -2.58 -7.09 -18.24
N VAL A 132 -2.09 -5.87 -18.46
CA VAL A 132 -1.11 -5.54 -19.50
C VAL A 132 0.12 -4.95 -18.84
N PHE A 133 1.23 -5.68 -18.90
CA PHE A 133 2.54 -5.20 -18.50
C PHE A 133 3.27 -4.63 -19.72
N ASN A 134 3.52 -3.32 -19.68
CA ASN A 134 4.17 -2.63 -20.77
C ASN A 134 5.71 -2.74 -20.67
N GLN A 135 6.35 -2.64 -21.83
CA GLN A 135 7.81 -2.54 -21.97
C GLN A 135 8.40 -1.33 -21.23
N ASP A 136 7.63 -0.25 -21.07
CA ASP A 136 8.04 0.97 -20.37
C ASP A 136 7.98 0.84 -18.84
N GLY A 137 7.56 -0.32 -18.32
CA GLY A 137 7.41 -0.57 -16.89
C GLY A 137 6.07 -0.13 -16.32
N LYS A 138 5.12 0.33 -17.13
CA LYS A 138 3.76 0.61 -16.68
C LYS A 138 2.89 -0.63 -16.70
N VAL A 139 1.96 -0.70 -15.76
CA VAL A 139 0.94 -1.74 -15.68
C VAL A 139 -0.42 -1.12 -15.93
N GLN A 140 -1.19 -1.76 -16.81
CA GLN A 140 -2.59 -1.43 -17.04
C GLN A 140 -3.45 -2.63 -16.67
N THR A 141 -4.62 -2.37 -16.11
CA THR A 141 -5.58 -3.39 -15.73
C THR A 141 -6.96 -2.97 -16.21
N PHE A 142 -7.75 -3.96 -16.63
CA PHE A 142 -9.09 -3.76 -17.16
C PHE A 142 -10.00 -4.84 -16.62
N LEU A 143 -11.19 -4.48 -16.13
CA LEU A 143 -12.21 -5.48 -15.83
C LEU A 143 -12.82 -5.96 -17.16
N GLU A 144 -12.86 -7.27 -17.34
CA GLU A 144 -13.49 -7.94 -18.47
C GLU A 144 -14.75 -8.66 -17.96
N LYS A 145 -15.85 -8.52 -18.71
CA LYS A 145 -17.10 -9.22 -18.44
C LYS A 145 -17.18 -10.55 -19.20
#